data_AF-A0A2T3W3N1-F1
#
_entry.id   AF-A0A2T3W3N1-F1
#
_cell.length_a   1.000
_cell.length_b   1.000
_cell.length_c   1.000
_cell.angle_alpha   90.00
_cell.angle_beta   90.00
_cell.angle_gamma   90.00
#
_symmetry.space_group_name_H-M   'P 1'
#
loop_
_entity.id
_entity.type
_entity.pdbx_description
1 polymer ?
#
loop_
_entity_poly.entity_id
_entity_poly.type
_entity_poly.pdbx_seq_one_letter_code
_entity_poly.pdbx_strand_id
1 'polypeptide(L)'
;VIYGCRMQIVVTRSVAGDLVCLATDLHAQDACWMYRLRWSVECTFSSMKSRGFDLERTGMTQQGRLERLFGMVTLAWVWCLRVGVDGAPKCPIPIKAHGRKALSLVTAGWECLAHALRWARPARVTFVNLFTTGFSAPGAPGG
;
A
#
# COMPACT_ATOMS: atom_id res chain seq x y z
N VAL A 1 -2.93 -26.48 21.90
CA VAL A 1 -3.15 -25.22 22.65
C VAL A 1 -1.92 -24.38 22.42
N ILE A 2 -2.07 -23.17 21.88
CA ILE A 2 -0.97 -22.24 21.61
C ILE A 2 -1.16 -21.08 22.59
N TYR A 3 -0.18 -20.83 23.46
CA TYR A 3 -0.25 -19.81 24.52
C TYR A 3 -1.54 -19.86 25.38
N GLY A 4 -2.04 -21.06 25.71
CA GLY A 4 -3.25 -21.21 26.51
C GLY A 4 -4.57 -21.11 25.73
N CYS A 5 -4.55 -20.72 24.45
CA CYS A 5 -5.73 -20.62 23.60
C CYS A 5 -5.86 -21.85 22.68
N ARG A 6 -7.10 -22.28 22.43
CA ARG A 6 -7.40 -23.33 21.44
C ARG A 6 -7.39 -22.69 20.05
N MET A 7 -6.33 -22.96 19.29
CA MET A 7 -6.13 -22.45 17.93
C MET A 7 -6.03 -23.61 16.94
N GLN A 8 -6.39 -23.36 15.69
CA GLN A 8 -6.11 -24.24 14.56
C GLN A 8 -4.69 -23.97 14.05
N ILE A 9 -4.05 -25.02 13.54
CA ILE A 9 -2.76 -24.92 12.86
C ILE A 9 -2.96 -25.31 11.41
N VAL A 10 -2.58 -24.43 10.49
CA VAL A 10 -2.60 -24.67 9.06
C VAL A 10 -1.15 -24.77 8.59
N VAL A 11 -0.78 -25.92 8.02
CA VAL A 11 0.56 -26.13 7.46
C VAL A 11 0.44 -26.18 5.94
N THR A 12 1.20 -25.33 5.26
CA THR A 12 1.26 -25.28 3.80
C THR A 12 2.71 -25.11 3.33
N ARG A 13 2.95 -25.18 2.01
CA ARG A 13 4.25 -24.91 1.40
C ARG A 13 4.21 -23.60 0.61
N SER A 14 5.28 -22.83 0.69
CA SER A 14 5.49 -21.65 -0.15
C SER A 14 5.73 -22.07 -1.61
N VAL A 15 5.64 -21.12 -2.54
CA VAL A 15 5.97 -21.35 -3.97
C VAL A 15 7.45 -21.75 -4.14
N ALA A 16 8.31 -21.40 -3.19
CA ALA A 16 9.72 -21.78 -3.15
C ALA A 16 9.96 -23.15 -2.46
N GLY A 17 8.91 -23.79 -1.92
CA GLY A 17 8.98 -25.08 -1.25
C GLY A 17 9.12 -25.01 0.28
N ASP A 18 9.28 -23.81 0.85
CA ASP A 18 9.46 -23.61 2.29
C ASP A 18 8.20 -23.99 3.07
N LEU A 19 8.38 -24.54 4.27
CA LEU A 19 7.26 -24.89 5.14
C LEU A 19 6.71 -23.62 5.83
N VAL A 20 5.42 -23.37 5.69
CA VAL A 20 4.71 -22.25 6.34
C VAL A 20 3.69 -22.82 7.32
N CYS A 21 3.81 -22.45 8.58
CA CYS A 21 2.91 -22.88 9.66
C CYS A 21 2.16 -21.66 10.20
N LEU A 22 0.82 -21.68 10.12
CA LEU A 22 -0.06 -20.60 10.56
C LEU A 22 -0.84 -21.06 11.77
N ALA A 23 -0.69 -20.33 12.88
CA ALA A 23 -1.51 -20.50 14.07
C ALA A 23 -2.66 -19.46 14.03
N THR A 24 -3.91 -19.93 13.97
CA THR A 24 -5.07 -19.05 13.78
C THR A 24 -6.34 -19.66 14.34
N ASP A 25 -7.30 -18.82 14.69
CA ASP A 25 -8.69 -19.18 15.00
C ASP A 25 -9.60 -19.19 13.77
N LEU A 26 -9.09 -18.76 12.60
CA LEU A 26 -9.81 -18.76 11.33
C LEU A 26 -9.86 -20.16 10.69
N HIS A 27 -10.84 -20.36 9.81
CA HIS A 27 -10.87 -21.52 8.92
C HIS A 27 -9.62 -21.59 8.03
N ALA A 28 -9.16 -22.80 7.71
CA ALA A 28 -7.89 -23.00 7.01
C ALA A 28 -7.77 -22.28 5.66
N GLN A 29 -8.87 -22.19 4.89
CA GLN A 29 -8.90 -21.50 3.61
C GLN A 29 -8.78 -19.98 3.79
N ASP A 30 -9.50 -19.42 4.76
CA ASP A 30 -9.46 -17.99 5.09
C ASP A 30 -8.12 -17.59 5.67
N ALA A 31 -7.52 -18.43 6.53
CA ALA A 31 -6.21 -18.19 7.12
C ALA A 31 -5.12 -17.99 6.07
N CYS A 32 -5.11 -18.83 5.04
CA CYS A 32 -4.13 -18.72 3.96
C CYS A 32 -4.34 -17.44 3.15
N TRP A 33 -5.59 -17.12 2.80
CA TRP A 33 -5.92 -15.88 2.09
C TRP A 33 -5.55 -14.63 2.91
N MET A 34 -5.95 -14.59 4.18
CA MET A 34 -5.65 -13.50 5.10
C MET A 34 -4.15 -13.35 5.32
N TYR A 35 -3.40 -14.44 5.44
CA TYR A 35 -1.96 -14.39 5.56
C TYR A 35 -1.28 -13.78 4.32
N ARG A 36 -1.84 -13.99 3.12
CA ARG A 36 -1.32 -13.33 1.91
C ARG A 36 -1.47 -11.80 1.96
N LEU A 37 -2.49 -11.28 2.64
CA LEU A 37 -2.66 -9.83 2.82
C LEU A 37 -1.54 -9.19 3.64
N ARG A 38 -0.82 -9.97 4.47
CA ARG A 38 0.37 -9.50 5.20
C ARG A 38 1.42 -8.89 4.27
N TRP A 39 1.58 -9.43 3.07
CA TRP A 39 2.54 -8.91 2.09
C TRP A 39 2.21 -7.48 1.65
N SER A 40 0.92 -7.09 1.71
CA SER A 40 0.50 -5.71 1.44
C SER A 40 1.14 -4.74 2.43
N VAL A 41 1.19 -5.11 3.71
CA VAL A 41 1.81 -4.29 4.76
C VAL A 41 3.30 -4.09 4.49
N GLU A 42 4.01 -5.15 4.12
CA GLU A 42 5.44 -5.08 3.77
C GLU A 42 5.67 -4.20 2.53
N CYS A 43 4.85 -4.36 1.48
CA CYS A 43 4.90 -3.49 0.31
C CYS A 43 4.68 -2.02 0.67
N THR A 44 3.69 -1.74 1.52
CA THR A 44 3.36 -0.38 2.01
C THR A 44 4.56 0.23 2.72
N PHE A 45 5.10 -0.43 3.75
CA PHE A 45 6.27 0.08 4.48
C PHE A 45 7.49 0.24 3.59
N SER A 46 7.72 -0.69 2.66
CA SER A 46 8.85 -0.60 1.76
C SER A 46 8.73 0.58 0.78
N SER A 47 7.52 0.89 0.32
CA SER A 47 7.27 2.08 -0.51
C SER A 47 7.38 3.41 0.26
N MET A 48 7.16 3.42 1.56
CA MET A 48 7.39 4.59 2.41
C MET A 48 8.88 4.80 2.73
N LYS A 49 9.65 3.70 2.82
CA LYS A 49 11.10 3.72 3.04
C LYS A 49 11.84 3.88 1.71
N SER A 50 12.81 3.02 1.42
CA SER A 50 13.77 3.15 0.33
C SER A 50 13.19 3.09 -1.09
N ARG A 51 12.03 2.46 -1.31
CA ARG A 51 11.44 2.31 -2.67
C ARG A 51 10.52 3.45 -3.10
N GLY A 52 10.32 4.47 -2.28
CA GLY A 52 9.44 5.60 -2.63
C GLY A 52 9.81 6.89 -1.90
N PHE A 53 9.20 7.14 -0.73
CA PHE A 53 9.36 8.41 -0.01
C PHE A 53 10.72 8.60 0.67
N ASP A 54 11.56 7.57 0.68
CA ASP A 54 12.95 7.59 1.13
C ASP A 54 13.12 8.09 2.57
N LEU A 55 12.19 7.69 3.45
CA LEU A 55 12.15 8.10 4.86
C LEU A 55 13.49 7.87 5.58
N GLU A 56 14.20 6.79 5.26
CA GLU A 56 15.46 6.42 5.92
C GLU A 56 16.59 7.41 5.59
N ARG A 57 16.56 8.05 4.41
CA ARG A 57 17.56 9.07 4.04
C ARG A 57 17.42 10.37 4.81
N THR A 58 16.26 10.63 5.43
CA THR A 58 16.04 11.85 6.21
C THR A 58 16.88 11.92 7.48
N GLY A 59 17.43 10.79 7.96
CA GLY A 59 18.26 10.72 9.16
C GLY A 59 17.55 11.16 10.44
N MET A 60 16.21 11.22 10.42
CA MET A 60 15.41 11.78 11.50
C MET A 60 15.27 10.79 12.67
N THR A 61 15.94 11.07 13.78
CA THR A 61 16.00 10.21 14.98
C THR A 61 15.06 10.64 16.11
N GLN A 62 14.56 11.88 16.06
CA GLN A 62 13.68 12.43 17.09
C GLN A 62 12.25 11.91 16.93
N GLN A 63 11.75 11.17 17.93
CA GLN A 63 10.47 10.46 17.88
C GLN A 63 9.28 11.37 17.48
N GLY A 64 9.10 12.51 18.16
CA GLY A 64 7.96 13.39 17.86
C GLY A 64 8.01 14.04 16.46
N ARG A 65 9.20 14.14 15.86
CA ARG A 65 9.34 14.61 14.47
C ARG A 65 9.09 13.47 13.48
N LEU A 66 9.54 12.26 13.81
CA LEU A 66 9.30 11.06 13.03
C LEU A 66 7.80 10.73 12.96
N GLU A 67 7.06 10.85 14.06
CA GLU A 67 5.61 10.64 14.08
C GLU A 67 4.88 11.59 13.13
N ARG A 68 5.21 12.89 13.16
CA ARG A 68 4.62 13.90 12.26
C ARG A 68 5.00 13.64 10.80
N LEU A 69 6.26 13.32 10.54
CA LEU A 69 6.73 12.97 9.20
C LEU A 69 6.01 11.73 8.67
N PHE A 70 5.88 10.70 9.49
CA PHE A 70 5.20 9.46 9.13
C PHE A 70 3.72 9.70 8.83
N GLY A 71 3.04 10.54 9.62
CA GLY A 71 1.67 10.97 9.35
C GLY A 71 1.53 11.68 7.99
N MET A 72 2.39 12.66 7.70
CA MET A 72 2.39 13.36 6.42
C MET A 72 2.69 12.45 5.23
N VAL A 73 3.69 11.58 5.36
CA VAL A 73 4.04 10.59 4.32
C VAL A 73 2.91 9.61 4.10
N THR A 74 2.24 9.16 5.16
CA THR A 74 1.07 8.29 5.05
C THR A 74 -0.06 8.98 4.28
N LEU A 75 -0.36 10.23 4.58
CA LEU A 75 -1.37 10.98 3.84
C LEU A 75 -1.01 11.12 2.36
N ALA A 76 0.23 11.53 2.06
CA ALA A 76 0.72 11.64 0.69
C ALA A 76 0.67 10.29 -0.05
N TRP A 77 1.00 9.20 0.64
CA TRP A 77 0.95 7.84 0.13
C TRP A 77 -0.47 7.40 -0.22
N VAL A 78 -1.47 7.70 0.62
CA VAL A 78 -2.87 7.38 0.35
C VAL A 78 -3.37 8.13 -0.88
N TRP A 79 -3.00 9.40 -1.06
CA TRP A 79 -3.33 10.15 -2.28
C TRP A 79 -2.72 9.52 -3.53
N CYS A 80 -1.45 9.12 -3.46
CA CYS A 80 -0.80 8.40 -4.56
C CYS A 80 -1.51 7.07 -4.85
N LEU A 81 -1.89 6.33 -3.82
CA LEU A 81 -2.66 5.10 -3.99
C LEU A 81 -4.01 5.36 -4.66
N ARG A 82 -4.74 6.40 -4.24
CA ARG A 82 -6.05 6.75 -4.80
C ARG A 82 -5.96 7.07 -6.28
N VAL A 83 -5.03 7.95 -6.66
CA VAL A 83 -4.79 8.31 -8.07
C VAL A 83 -4.36 7.09 -8.87
N GLY A 84 -3.53 6.22 -8.30
CA GLY A 84 -3.10 4.98 -8.94
C GLY A 84 -4.24 3.99 -9.17
N VAL A 85 -5.15 3.84 -8.21
CA VAL A 85 -6.35 2.99 -8.32
C VAL A 85 -7.31 3.56 -9.35
N ASP A 86 -7.59 4.86 -9.31
CA ASP A 86 -8.51 5.53 -10.26
C ASP A 86 -7.93 5.59 -11.69
N GLY A 87 -6.60 5.60 -11.81
CA GLY A 87 -5.87 5.59 -13.09
C GLY A 87 -5.66 4.19 -13.68
N ALA A 88 -5.61 3.14 -12.87
CA ALA A 88 -5.32 1.78 -13.33
C ALA A 88 -6.26 1.24 -14.42
N PRO A 89 -7.58 1.53 -14.43
CA PRO A 89 -8.46 1.15 -15.52
C PRO A 89 -8.18 1.88 -16.84
N LYS A 90 -7.66 3.11 -16.77
CA LYS A 90 -7.39 3.97 -17.94
C LYS A 90 -6.02 3.69 -18.54
N CYS A 91 -5.03 3.44 -17.70
CA CYS A 91 -3.66 3.11 -18.07
C CYS A 91 -3.21 1.86 -17.29
N PRO A 92 -3.46 0.66 -17.83
CA PRO A 92 -3.07 -0.59 -17.18
C PRO A 92 -1.56 -0.67 -16.99
N ILE A 93 -1.12 -1.01 -15.77
CA ILE A 93 0.31 -1.22 -15.49
C ILE A 93 0.75 -2.54 -16.14
N PRO A 94 1.78 -2.54 -17.01
CA PRO A 94 2.22 -3.75 -17.69
C PRO A 94 2.73 -4.80 -16.71
N ILE A 95 2.45 -6.07 -17.01
CA ILE A 95 2.95 -7.21 -16.25
C ILE A 95 4.23 -7.69 -16.94
N LYS A 96 5.33 -7.76 -16.19
CA LYS A 96 6.63 -8.25 -16.68
C LYS A 96 6.60 -9.77 -16.85
N ALA A 97 7.56 -10.32 -17.62
CA ALA A 97 7.66 -11.75 -17.92
C ALA A 97 7.63 -12.67 -16.67
N HIS A 98 8.12 -12.18 -15.52
CA HIS A 98 8.07 -12.89 -14.23
C HIS A 98 6.72 -12.76 -13.49
N GLY A 99 5.64 -12.37 -14.16
CA GLY A 99 4.27 -12.34 -13.63
C GLY A 99 3.95 -11.24 -12.62
N ARG A 100 4.84 -10.27 -12.38
CA ARG A 100 4.60 -9.14 -11.47
C ARG A 100 4.41 -7.84 -12.26
N LYS A 101 3.58 -6.94 -11.74
CA LYS A 101 3.40 -5.59 -12.30
C LYS A 101 4.74 -4.85 -12.35
N ALA A 102 4.96 -4.09 -13.42
CA ALA A 102 6.17 -3.31 -13.62
C ALA A 102 6.34 -2.22 -12.56
N LEU A 103 5.21 -1.65 -12.11
CA LEU A 103 5.12 -0.60 -11.11
C LEU A 103 4.05 -0.98 -10.06
N SER A 104 4.20 -0.45 -8.85
CA SER A 104 3.12 -0.49 -7.87
C SER A 104 2.03 0.54 -8.23
N LEU A 105 0.80 0.34 -7.74
CA LEU A 105 -0.28 1.32 -7.93
C LEU A 105 0.09 2.70 -7.37
N VAL A 106 0.74 2.71 -6.20
CA VAL A 106 1.22 3.94 -5.55
C VAL A 106 2.25 4.65 -6.42
N THR A 107 3.22 3.91 -7.00
CA THR A 107 4.26 4.49 -7.86
C THR A 107 3.66 5.09 -9.13
N ALA A 108 2.71 4.39 -9.76
CA ALA A 108 2.01 4.90 -10.93
C ALA A 108 1.20 6.18 -10.60
N GLY A 109 0.52 6.20 -9.45
CA GLY A 109 -0.20 7.38 -8.98
C GLY A 109 0.71 8.55 -8.62
N TRP A 110 1.88 8.28 -8.01
CA TRP A 110 2.92 9.28 -7.77
C TRP A 110 3.45 9.88 -9.07
N GLU A 111 3.77 9.07 -10.08
CA GLU A 111 4.23 9.55 -11.38
C GLU A 111 3.18 10.46 -12.03
N CYS A 112 1.91 10.07 -11.97
CA CYS A 112 0.80 10.88 -12.46
C CYS A 112 0.69 12.22 -11.72
N LEU A 113 0.72 12.19 -10.38
CA LEU A 113 0.70 13.39 -9.53
C LEU A 113 1.90 14.30 -9.80
N ALA A 114 3.11 13.75 -9.82
CA ALA A 114 4.33 14.49 -10.07
C ALA A 114 4.34 15.13 -11.46
N HIS A 115 3.87 14.41 -12.48
CA HIS A 115 3.72 14.93 -13.83
C HIS A 115 2.69 16.07 -13.88
N ALA A 116 1.52 15.87 -13.27
CA ALA A 116 0.47 16.89 -13.25
C ALA A 116 0.89 18.17 -12.51
N LEU A 117 1.52 18.01 -11.34
CA LEU A 117 2.01 19.14 -10.55
C LEU A 117 3.17 19.86 -11.24
N ARG A 118 4.09 19.16 -11.90
CA ARG A 118 5.22 19.81 -12.59
C ARG A 118 4.78 20.48 -13.90
N TRP A 119 4.02 19.79 -14.74
CA TRP A 119 3.88 20.15 -16.15
C TRP A 119 2.46 20.52 -16.59
N ALA A 120 1.40 20.04 -15.93
CA ALA A 120 0.03 20.21 -16.42
C ALA A 120 -0.73 21.35 -15.71
N ARG A 121 -0.51 22.61 -16.13
CA ARG A 121 -1.14 23.80 -15.53
C ARG A 121 -2.68 23.75 -15.35
N PRO A 122 -3.51 23.24 -16.28
CA PRO A 122 -4.95 23.14 -16.04
C PRO A 122 -5.34 21.98 -15.10
N ALA A 123 -4.58 20.88 -15.07
CA ALA A 123 -4.84 19.74 -14.19
C ALA A 123 -4.39 20.01 -12.73
N ARG A 124 -3.49 21.00 -12.51
CA ARG A 124 -3.06 21.41 -11.17
C ARG A 124 -4.24 21.75 -10.27
N VAL A 125 -5.26 22.46 -10.77
CA VAL A 125 -6.43 22.83 -9.96
C VAL A 125 -7.21 21.58 -9.53
N THR A 126 -7.44 20.64 -10.44
CA THR A 126 -8.12 19.37 -10.12
C THR A 126 -7.36 18.55 -9.08
N PHE A 127 -6.03 18.45 -9.20
CA PHE A 127 -5.21 17.71 -8.23
C PHE A 127 -5.03 18.45 -6.90
N VAL A 128 -5.00 19.78 -6.89
CA VAL A 128 -5.03 20.57 -5.64
C VAL A 128 -6.37 20.41 -4.94
N ASN A 129 -7.47 20.45 -5.69
CA ASN A 129 -8.81 20.20 -5.15
C ASN A 129 -8.93 18.78 -4.60
N LEU A 130 -8.29 17.79 -5.24
CA LEU A 130 -8.21 16.43 -4.74
C LEU A 130 -7.65 16.43 -3.31
N PHE A 131 -6.51 17.08 -3.05
CA PHE A 131 -5.96 17.18 -1.68
C PHE A 131 -6.87 17.87 -0.66
N THR A 132 -7.82 18.69 -1.11
CA THR A 132 -8.83 19.34 -0.25
C THR A 132 -10.10 18.52 -0.07
N THR A 133 -10.33 17.49 -0.89
CA THR A 133 -11.43 16.55 -0.66
C THR A 133 -11.07 15.62 0.48
N GLY A 134 -11.94 15.52 1.49
CA GLY A 134 -11.78 14.51 2.54
C GLY A 134 -11.86 13.11 1.95
N PHE A 135 -11.15 12.16 2.55
CA PHE A 135 -11.38 10.75 2.23
C PHE A 135 -12.81 10.39 2.62
N SER A 136 -13.59 9.86 1.68
CA SER A 136 -14.93 9.35 1.99
C SER A 136 -14.82 8.26 3.05
N ALA A 137 -15.66 8.34 4.09
CA ALA A 137 -15.71 7.31 5.11
C ALA A 137 -16.07 5.95 4.47
N PRO A 138 -15.44 4.84 4.91
CA PRO A 138 -15.81 3.50 4.44
C PRO A 138 -17.29 3.26 4.73
N GLY A 139 -18.12 3.09 3.68
CA GLY A 139 -19.56 2.85 3.80
C GLY A 139 -20.46 4.06 3.53
N ALA A 140 -19.92 5.23 3.18
CA ALA A 140 -20.74 6.31 2.64
C ALA A 140 -21.36 5.86 1.29
N PRO A 141 -22.70 5.94 1.10
CA PRO A 141 -23.31 5.65 -0.18
C PRO A 141 -22.70 6.61 -1.21
N GLY A 142 -22.12 6.04 -2.27
CA GLY A 142 -21.52 6.82 -3.35
C GLY A 142 -22.57 7.76 -3.96
N GLY A 143 -22.20 9.03 -4.11
CA GLY A 143 -22.94 9.99 -4.94
C GLY A 143 -22.65 9.79 -6.41
#